data_AF-A0A967Z3F8-F1
#
_entry.id   AF-A0A967Z3F8-F1
#
_cell.length_a   1.000
_cell.length_b   1.000
_cell.length_c   1.000
_cell.angle_alpha   90.00
_cell.angle_beta   90.00
_cell.angle_gamma   90.00
#
_symmetry.space_group_name_H-M   'P 1'
#
loop_
_entity.id
_entity.type
_entity.pdbx_description
1 polymer ?
#
loop_
_entity_poly.entity_id
_entity_poly.type
_entity_poly.pdbx_seq_one_letter_code
_entity_poly.pdbx_strand_id
1 'polypeptide(L)'
;MLFRMLYDRKLAQAAYLIGCQKTGEAIVIDPQRDVDRYIEEARRERVRISAIAETHIHADFLSGARELAERTGARLYLSDGGDEDWKYRWLDKNQGGGGYDHQLLTDGDEFKVGNIRFTALHTPGHTPEHLCYLVTDVGGGIEEPMGMASGDFVFVGDVGRPDLLETAAGQAGVKEKSAQLLYRSIHRFKELPDYLQLWPGHGAGSACGKALGAVPQSTVGYEKRFNVAIADANDEGKFVESILYGQPEPPLYFARMKRENRDGPALLGTLPEPSPLNAEQLKKLVSRDVAILDTRPWSQYTQGHLPKALFAPLSTAFPTIAGSYVEPGVPIYLIVDEKRVREAVIDLIHVGLDEIVGYARPETLIEYQKKGGTLAKSNYMEITKLNDDLTEAETLLLDVRRADEFDAGHLPDAGNIAHTRLLAHLEDIPKDKKLMVYCETGSRSKYATALLERYGFIATQLDGGYAVWQKAGRKVSRS
;
A
#
# COMPACT_ATOMS: atom_id res chain seq x y z
N MET A 1 -16.10 8.92 -25.52
CA MET A 1 -15.37 9.18 -24.25
C MET A 1 -13.93 8.66 -24.32
N LEU A 2 -12.96 9.34 -23.71
CA LEU A 2 -11.58 8.85 -23.44
C LEU A 2 -11.57 8.07 -22.13
N PHE A 3 -10.81 6.98 -22.08
CA PHE A 3 -10.55 6.20 -20.86
C PHE A 3 -9.09 5.75 -20.80
N ARG A 4 -8.42 6.00 -19.68
CA ARG A 4 -7.07 5.51 -19.37
C ARG A 4 -7.03 5.00 -17.94
N MET A 5 -6.51 3.80 -17.76
CA MET A 5 -6.14 3.26 -16.45
C MET A 5 -4.64 3.45 -16.25
N LEU A 6 -4.26 4.12 -15.17
CA LEU A 6 -2.88 4.28 -14.74
C LEU A 6 -2.65 3.39 -13.53
N TYR A 7 -1.85 2.34 -13.69
CA TYR A 7 -1.64 1.31 -12.67
C TYR A 7 -0.24 1.41 -12.05
N ASP A 8 -0.17 1.46 -10.73
CA ASP A 8 1.04 1.22 -9.95
C ASP A 8 1.15 -0.26 -9.60
N ARG A 9 2.20 -0.91 -10.09
CA ARG A 9 2.44 -2.34 -9.87
C ARG A 9 2.91 -2.68 -8.46
N LYS A 10 3.49 -1.74 -7.72
CA LYS A 10 4.09 -2.03 -6.40
C LYS A 10 3.05 -1.95 -5.31
N LEU A 11 2.20 -0.91 -5.35
CA LEU A 11 1.03 -0.79 -4.48
C LEU A 11 -0.19 -1.55 -5.02
N ALA A 12 -0.11 -2.03 -6.27
CA ALA A 12 -1.22 -2.69 -6.97
C ALA A 12 -2.46 -1.79 -7.08
N GLN A 13 -2.25 -0.48 -7.25
CA GLN A 13 -3.26 0.57 -7.23
C GLN A 13 -3.58 1.06 -8.64
N ALA A 14 -4.85 1.34 -8.91
CA ALA A 14 -5.34 1.85 -10.18
C ALA A 14 -6.01 3.22 -10.01
N ALA A 15 -5.54 4.19 -10.79
CA ALA A 15 -6.21 5.47 -10.98
C ALA A 15 -6.79 5.57 -12.40
N TYR A 16 -7.84 6.35 -12.58
CA TYR A 16 -8.54 6.46 -13.86
C TYR A 16 -8.58 7.90 -14.37
N LEU A 17 -8.09 8.13 -15.59
CA LEU A 17 -8.28 9.37 -16.33
C LEU A 17 -9.39 9.16 -17.36
N ILE A 18 -10.52 9.85 -17.17
CA ILE A 18 -11.71 9.74 -18.03
C ILE A 18 -12.03 11.11 -18.61
N GLY A 19 -12.13 11.22 -19.94
CA GLY A 19 -12.17 12.53 -20.62
C GLY A 19 -13.25 12.68 -21.70
N CYS A 20 -13.89 13.84 -21.75
CA CYS A 20 -14.77 14.22 -22.84
C CYS A 20 -13.94 14.88 -23.95
N GLN A 21 -13.59 14.13 -25.00
CA GLN A 21 -12.80 14.67 -26.11
C GLN A 21 -13.47 15.84 -26.87
N LYS A 22 -14.79 15.98 -26.76
CA LYS A 22 -15.53 17.08 -27.40
C LYS A 22 -15.36 18.42 -26.66
N THR A 23 -15.38 18.41 -25.32
CA THR A 23 -15.19 19.63 -24.51
C THR A 23 -13.74 19.83 -24.07
N GLY A 24 -12.93 18.77 -24.13
CA GLY A 24 -11.57 18.75 -23.63
C GLY A 24 -11.48 18.61 -22.11
N GLU A 25 -12.57 18.32 -21.40
CA GLU A 25 -12.59 18.17 -19.95
C GLU A 25 -12.34 16.73 -19.51
N ALA A 26 -11.66 16.51 -18.39
CA ALA A 26 -11.39 15.20 -17.84
C ALA A 26 -11.44 15.16 -16.31
N ILE A 27 -11.72 13.98 -15.79
CA ILE A 27 -11.64 13.63 -14.38
C ILE A 27 -10.50 12.66 -14.11
N VAL A 28 -9.86 12.80 -12.96
CA VAL A 28 -9.02 11.75 -12.38
C VAL A 28 -9.71 11.16 -11.15
N ILE A 29 -9.85 9.84 -11.11
CA ILE A 29 -10.40 9.09 -9.96
C ILE A 29 -9.24 8.37 -9.26
N ASP A 30 -9.17 8.50 -7.94
CA ASP A 30 -8.17 7.90 -7.03
C ASP A 30 -6.71 8.23 -7.40
N PRO A 31 -6.34 9.51 -7.59
CA PRO A 31 -4.97 9.88 -7.93
C PRO A 31 -3.98 9.59 -6.79
N GLN A 32 -2.77 9.12 -7.12
CA GLN A 32 -1.61 9.09 -6.22
C GLN A 32 -0.90 10.45 -6.19
N ARG A 33 -0.06 10.70 -5.17
CA ARG A 33 0.65 11.98 -4.97
C ARG A 33 1.61 12.43 -6.07
N ASP A 34 2.09 11.54 -6.96
CA ASP A 34 2.98 11.92 -8.08
C ASP A 34 2.22 12.49 -9.30
N VAL A 35 1.45 13.56 -9.07
CA VAL A 35 0.37 14.00 -9.96
C VAL A 35 0.78 14.40 -11.38
N ASP A 36 2.07 14.67 -11.62
CA ASP A 36 2.60 14.99 -12.95
C ASP A 36 2.31 13.88 -13.97
N ARG A 37 2.19 12.61 -13.54
CA ARG A 37 1.81 11.50 -14.43
C ARG A 37 0.43 11.69 -15.05
N TYR A 38 -0.52 12.24 -14.30
CA TYR A 38 -1.88 12.46 -14.76
C TYR A 38 -1.95 13.70 -15.65
N ILE A 39 -1.23 14.76 -15.27
CA ILE A 39 -1.15 16.01 -16.04
C ILE A 39 -0.50 15.73 -17.41
N GLU A 40 0.58 14.95 -17.45
CA GLU A 40 1.25 14.59 -18.70
C GLU A 40 0.37 13.68 -19.57
N GLU A 41 -0.33 12.71 -18.99
CA GLU A 41 -1.26 11.86 -19.75
C GLU A 41 -2.44 12.68 -20.30
N ALA A 42 -3.03 13.57 -19.50
CA ALA A 42 -4.07 14.48 -19.95
C ALA A 42 -3.58 15.38 -21.11
N ARG A 43 -2.36 15.90 -21.02
CA ARG A 43 -1.72 16.70 -22.08
C ARG A 43 -1.57 15.90 -23.38
N ARG A 44 -1.12 14.64 -23.30
CA ARG A 44 -0.98 13.75 -24.48
C ARG A 44 -2.32 13.49 -25.15
N GLU A 45 -3.35 13.28 -24.35
CA GLU A 45 -4.71 13.03 -24.81
C GLU A 45 -5.50 14.31 -25.16
N ARG A 46 -4.86 15.48 -25.02
CA ARG A 46 -5.42 16.81 -25.31
C ARG A 46 -6.69 17.12 -24.52
N VAL A 47 -6.70 16.70 -23.25
CA VAL A 47 -7.74 17.04 -22.27
C VAL A 47 -7.13 17.81 -21.10
N ARG A 48 -7.96 18.55 -20.38
CA ARG A 48 -7.63 19.27 -19.15
C ARG A 48 -8.36 18.59 -18.00
N ILE A 49 -7.61 18.28 -16.95
CA ILE A 49 -8.18 17.80 -15.69
C ILE A 49 -8.98 18.95 -15.07
N SER A 50 -10.29 18.85 -15.07
CA SER A 50 -11.23 19.82 -14.48
C SER A 50 -12.00 19.27 -13.29
N ALA A 51 -11.92 17.95 -13.07
CA ALA A 51 -12.55 17.25 -11.97
C ALA A 51 -11.57 16.24 -11.35
N ILE A 52 -11.74 16.01 -10.05
CA ILE A 52 -11.01 14.99 -9.29
C ILE A 52 -12.03 14.31 -8.40
N ALA A 53 -12.00 12.99 -8.32
CA ALA A 53 -12.82 12.24 -7.36
C ALA A 53 -11.99 11.22 -6.60
N GLU A 54 -12.46 10.89 -5.40
CA GLU A 54 -11.97 9.76 -4.61
C GLU A 54 -13.12 8.82 -4.32
N THR A 55 -12.86 7.51 -4.42
CA THR A 55 -13.81 6.48 -4.01
C THR A 55 -13.89 6.40 -2.49
N HIS A 56 -12.77 6.57 -1.79
CA HIS A 56 -12.70 6.53 -0.33
C HIS A 56 -11.43 7.19 0.20
N ILE A 57 -11.36 7.40 1.52
CA ILE A 57 -10.13 7.84 2.20
C ILE A 57 -9.17 6.64 2.22
N HIS A 58 -8.15 6.66 1.38
CA HIS A 58 -7.22 5.53 1.18
C HIS A 58 -6.37 5.19 2.41
N ALA A 59 -6.02 3.90 2.55
CA ALA A 59 -5.25 3.38 3.67
C ALA A 59 -3.80 3.03 3.32
N ASP A 60 -3.48 2.79 2.07
CA ASP A 60 -2.23 2.17 1.63
C ASP A 60 -1.31 3.13 0.87
N PHE A 61 -1.85 4.24 0.37
CA PHE A 61 -1.11 5.33 -0.24
C PHE A 61 -1.69 6.69 0.17
N LEU A 62 -0.89 7.73 -0.01
CA LEU A 62 -1.36 9.10 0.10
C LEU A 62 -1.96 9.59 -1.21
N SER A 63 -3.17 10.12 -1.10
CA SER A 63 -3.93 10.69 -2.21
C SER A 63 -3.26 11.93 -2.79
N GLY A 64 -3.24 11.98 -4.12
CA GLY A 64 -2.89 13.15 -4.90
C GLY A 64 -4.05 14.11 -5.14
N ALA A 65 -5.24 13.89 -4.57
CA ALA A 65 -6.41 14.72 -4.85
C ALA A 65 -6.16 16.19 -4.49
N ARG A 66 -5.59 16.42 -3.30
CA ARG A 66 -5.19 17.77 -2.86
C ARG A 66 -4.12 18.39 -3.76
N GLU A 67 -3.06 17.63 -4.06
CA GLU A 67 -1.95 18.07 -4.90
C GLU A 67 -2.43 18.44 -6.31
N LEU A 68 -3.30 17.62 -6.89
CA LEU A 68 -3.84 17.83 -8.22
C LEU A 68 -4.81 19.02 -8.23
N ALA A 69 -5.61 19.20 -7.18
CA ALA A 69 -6.49 20.37 -7.02
C ALA A 69 -5.68 21.67 -6.94
N GLU A 70 -4.58 21.69 -6.17
CA GLU A 70 -3.66 22.85 -6.14
C GLU A 70 -3.06 23.16 -7.51
N ARG A 71 -2.61 22.12 -8.22
CA ARG A 71 -1.92 22.26 -9.50
C ARG A 71 -2.83 22.66 -10.65
N THR A 72 -4.13 22.37 -10.57
CA THR A 72 -5.08 22.51 -11.70
C THR A 72 -6.27 23.42 -11.43
N GLY A 73 -6.59 23.68 -10.17
CA GLY A 73 -7.86 24.30 -9.77
C GLY A 73 -9.09 23.44 -10.07
N ALA A 74 -8.90 22.14 -10.35
CA ALA A 74 -9.99 21.21 -10.64
C ALA A 74 -10.93 21.06 -9.44
N ARG A 75 -12.23 20.88 -9.75
CA ARG A 75 -13.25 20.67 -8.73
C ARG A 75 -13.13 19.28 -8.11
N LEU A 76 -13.21 19.21 -6.79
CA LEU A 76 -13.19 17.96 -6.04
C LEU A 76 -14.60 17.40 -5.87
N TYR A 77 -14.76 16.09 -6.10
CA TYR A 77 -15.99 15.34 -5.90
C TYR A 77 -15.69 14.24 -4.89
N LEU A 78 -16.05 14.49 -3.63
CA LEU A 78 -15.65 13.65 -2.50
C LEU A 78 -16.86 13.22 -1.71
N SER A 79 -16.77 12.08 -1.02
CA SER A 79 -17.88 11.54 -0.24
C SER A 79 -18.23 12.38 0.99
N ASP A 80 -19.54 12.49 1.24
CA ASP A 80 -20.13 12.90 2.52
C ASP A 80 -20.79 11.71 3.25
N GLY A 81 -20.65 10.48 2.76
CA GLY A 81 -21.33 9.30 3.29
C GLY A 81 -20.75 8.75 4.59
N GLY A 82 -19.60 9.27 5.06
CA GLY A 82 -18.96 8.90 6.32
C GLY A 82 -19.60 9.55 7.54
N ASP A 83 -19.32 9.01 8.72
CA ASP A 83 -19.62 9.68 10.00
C ASP A 83 -18.66 10.86 10.26
N GLU A 84 -18.80 11.52 11.41
CA GLU A 84 -17.99 12.69 11.80
C GLU A 84 -16.47 12.42 11.83
N ASP A 85 -16.06 11.16 12.03
CA ASP A 85 -14.66 10.76 12.07
C ASP A 85 -14.07 10.52 10.67
N TRP A 86 -14.92 10.41 9.66
CA TRP A 86 -14.58 10.11 8.27
C TRP A 86 -15.07 11.16 7.27
N LYS A 87 -14.96 12.44 7.66
CA LYS A 87 -15.10 13.61 6.77
C LYS A 87 -13.74 14.14 6.32
N TYR A 88 -13.64 14.69 5.11
CA TYR A 88 -12.43 15.36 4.61
C TYR A 88 -12.24 16.72 5.30
N ARG A 89 -11.15 16.88 6.08
CA ARG A 89 -10.93 18.04 6.99
C ARG A 89 -10.00 19.13 6.43
N TRP A 90 -9.74 19.09 5.13
CA TRP A 90 -8.79 19.98 4.44
C TRP A 90 -9.42 20.84 3.34
N LEU A 91 -10.70 20.66 3.04
CA LEU A 91 -11.37 21.31 1.91
C LEU A 91 -11.42 22.83 2.03
N ASP A 92 -11.37 23.37 3.24
CA ASP A 92 -11.36 24.82 3.50
C ASP A 92 -9.93 25.40 3.67
N LYS A 93 -8.89 24.64 3.29
CA LYS A 93 -7.47 24.95 3.58
C LYS A 93 -6.60 24.90 2.31
N ASN A 94 -6.99 25.66 1.29
CA ASN A 94 -6.17 25.87 0.09
C ASN A 94 -4.89 26.67 0.44
N GLN A 95 -3.76 26.36 -0.23
CA GLN A 95 -2.48 27.04 -0.05
C GLN A 95 -2.55 28.56 -0.30
N GLY A 96 -3.41 29.01 -1.24
CA GLY A 96 -3.66 30.41 -1.54
C GLY A 96 -4.62 31.14 -0.58
N GLY A 97 -5.17 30.42 0.41
CA GLY A 97 -6.20 30.90 1.33
C GLY A 97 -7.62 30.61 0.84
N GLY A 98 -8.54 30.33 1.77
CA GLY A 98 -9.91 29.89 1.47
C GLY A 98 -10.01 28.39 1.19
N GLY A 99 -11.16 27.96 0.65
CA GLY A 99 -11.42 26.56 0.33
C GLY A 99 -11.20 26.20 -1.14
N TYR A 100 -11.08 24.91 -1.42
CA TYR A 100 -11.09 24.36 -2.78
C TYR A 100 -12.52 24.37 -3.34
N ASP A 101 -12.67 24.50 -4.67
CA ASP A 101 -13.96 24.21 -5.32
C ASP A 101 -14.24 22.71 -5.17
N HIS A 102 -15.34 22.39 -4.49
CA HIS A 102 -15.69 21.01 -4.21
C HIS A 102 -17.21 20.79 -4.20
N GLN A 103 -17.58 19.52 -4.32
CA GLN A 103 -18.93 19.02 -4.08
C GLN A 103 -18.80 17.79 -3.19
N LEU A 104 -19.44 17.86 -2.03
CA LEU A 104 -19.63 16.72 -1.15
C LEU A 104 -20.81 15.90 -1.68
N LEU A 105 -20.58 14.60 -1.88
CA LEU A 105 -21.48 13.68 -2.57
C LEU A 105 -22.13 12.69 -1.61
N THR A 106 -23.41 12.46 -1.82
CA THR A 106 -24.23 11.44 -1.17
C THR A 106 -24.77 10.46 -2.21
N ASP A 107 -25.48 9.41 -1.76
CA ASP A 107 -26.03 8.39 -2.64
C ASP A 107 -26.98 8.99 -3.69
N GLY A 108 -26.73 8.69 -4.96
CA GLY A 108 -27.55 9.13 -6.09
C GLY A 108 -27.19 10.53 -6.63
N ASP A 109 -26.28 11.26 -6.01
CA ASP A 109 -25.83 12.55 -6.55
C ASP A 109 -25.19 12.37 -7.93
N GLU A 110 -25.48 13.32 -8.83
CA GLU A 110 -24.96 13.32 -10.19
C GLU A 110 -24.13 14.56 -10.48
N PHE A 111 -23.10 14.38 -11.29
CA PHE A 111 -22.33 15.48 -11.86
C PHE A 111 -21.86 15.15 -13.28
N LYS A 112 -21.38 16.16 -14.00
CA LYS A 112 -20.90 16.02 -15.37
C LYS A 112 -19.50 16.56 -15.54
N VAL A 113 -18.75 15.89 -16.42
CA VAL A 113 -17.46 16.36 -16.93
C VAL A 113 -17.56 16.37 -18.45
N GLY A 114 -17.79 17.54 -19.03
CA GLY A 114 -18.26 17.67 -20.40
C GLY A 114 -19.57 16.91 -20.63
N ASN A 115 -19.55 15.97 -21.58
CA ASN A 115 -20.72 15.13 -21.92
C ASN A 115 -20.70 13.76 -21.24
N ILE A 116 -19.91 13.58 -20.17
CA ILE A 116 -19.86 12.34 -19.41
C ILE A 116 -20.56 12.59 -18.09
N ARG A 117 -21.53 11.74 -17.74
CA ARG A 117 -22.24 11.81 -16.47
C ARG A 117 -21.66 10.79 -15.50
N PHE A 118 -21.51 11.21 -14.26
CA PHE A 118 -21.10 10.39 -13.13
C PHE A 118 -22.24 10.38 -12.12
N THR A 119 -22.63 9.20 -11.66
CA THR A 119 -23.63 9.02 -10.59
C THR A 119 -22.93 8.35 -9.42
N ALA A 120 -22.97 9.00 -8.25
CA ALA A 120 -22.40 8.48 -7.01
C ALA A 120 -23.30 7.38 -6.44
N LEU A 121 -22.69 6.25 -6.05
CA LEU A 121 -23.36 5.15 -5.37
C LEU A 121 -22.67 4.91 -4.04
N HIS A 122 -23.37 5.10 -2.93
CA HIS A 122 -22.82 4.85 -1.59
C HIS A 122 -22.74 3.35 -1.32
N THR A 123 -21.52 2.87 -1.11
CA THR A 123 -21.18 1.45 -1.01
C THR A 123 -20.34 1.18 0.24
N PRO A 124 -20.85 1.51 1.45
CA PRO A 124 -20.10 1.34 2.68
C PRO A 124 -19.77 -0.13 2.92
N GLY A 125 -18.62 -0.37 3.53
CA GLY A 125 -18.17 -1.72 3.84
C GLY A 125 -16.67 -1.75 4.05
N HIS A 126 -15.92 -1.42 2.99
CA HIS A 126 -14.47 -1.20 3.10
C HIS A 126 -14.16 0.00 4.00
N THR A 127 -14.85 1.12 3.75
CA THR A 127 -14.88 2.31 4.61
C THR A 127 -16.32 2.81 4.72
N PRO A 128 -16.69 3.59 5.74
CA PRO A 128 -18.06 4.08 5.91
C PRO A 128 -18.45 5.10 4.84
N GLU A 129 -17.49 5.89 4.34
CA GLU A 129 -17.71 6.91 3.32
C GLU A 129 -17.62 6.39 1.88
N HIS A 130 -17.30 5.12 1.65
CA HIS A 130 -16.97 4.62 0.32
C HIS A 130 -18.05 4.91 -0.73
N LEU A 131 -17.66 5.50 -1.86
CA LEU A 131 -18.46 5.73 -3.05
C LEU A 131 -17.92 4.92 -4.23
N CYS A 132 -18.84 4.48 -5.07
CA CYS A 132 -18.53 4.10 -6.44
C CYS A 132 -19.10 5.11 -7.41
N TYR A 133 -18.51 5.20 -8.61
CA TYR A 133 -18.97 6.12 -9.65
C TYR A 133 -19.43 5.35 -10.88
N LEU A 134 -20.74 5.39 -11.15
CA LEU A 134 -21.31 4.91 -12.42
C LEU A 134 -21.03 5.95 -13.50
N VAL A 135 -20.50 5.53 -14.65
CA VAL A 135 -20.04 6.43 -15.72
C VAL A 135 -20.85 6.23 -16.99
N THR A 136 -21.56 7.25 -17.45
CA THR A 136 -22.37 7.24 -18.67
C THR A 136 -21.80 8.17 -19.74
N ASP A 137 -21.58 7.65 -20.97
CA ASP A 137 -21.18 8.45 -22.14
C ASP A 137 -22.41 9.09 -22.82
N VAL A 138 -23.00 10.10 -22.18
CA VAL A 138 -24.15 10.84 -22.70
C VAL A 138 -23.83 11.49 -24.06
N GLY A 139 -22.58 11.87 -24.28
CA GLY A 139 -22.11 12.40 -25.56
C GLY A 139 -22.22 11.44 -26.74
N GLY A 140 -22.25 10.13 -26.47
CA GLY A 140 -22.53 9.08 -27.44
C GLY A 140 -24.02 8.81 -27.67
N GLY A 141 -24.92 9.54 -27.01
CA GLY A 141 -26.36 9.31 -27.07
C GLY A 141 -26.85 8.16 -26.19
N ILE A 142 -26.05 7.77 -25.19
CA ILE A 142 -26.33 6.64 -24.29
C ILE A 142 -26.87 7.17 -22.96
N GLU A 143 -27.97 6.58 -22.49
CA GLU A 143 -28.57 6.94 -21.18
C GLU A 143 -28.16 5.97 -20.06
N GLU A 144 -27.74 4.77 -20.42
CA GLU A 144 -27.29 3.73 -19.50
C GLU A 144 -25.78 3.86 -19.15
N PRO A 145 -25.35 3.53 -17.92
CA PRO A 145 -23.93 3.57 -17.58
C PRO A 145 -23.11 2.55 -18.38
N MET A 146 -21.84 2.83 -18.65
CA MET A 146 -20.93 1.91 -19.35
C MET A 146 -20.11 1.06 -18.37
N GLY A 147 -19.73 1.66 -17.24
CA GLY A 147 -18.89 1.03 -16.24
C GLY A 147 -18.94 1.76 -14.92
N MET A 148 -18.23 1.22 -13.95
CA MET A 148 -18.23 1.63 -12.56
C MET A 148 -16.80 1.69 -12.06
N ALA A 149 -16.36 2.88 -11.62
CA ALA A 149 -15.19 2.97 -10.75
C ALA A 149 -15.59 2.43 -9.38
N SER A 150 -15.20 1.19 -9.10
CA SER A 150 -15.66 0.45 -7.93
C SER A 150 -14.80 0.68 -6.69
N GLY A 151 -13.66 1.37 -6.82
CA GLY A 151 -12.75 1.61 -5.70
C GLY A 151 -12.37 0.30 -5.02
N ASP A 152 -12.37 0.31 -3.70
CA ASP A 152 -12.08 -0.86 -2.87
C ASP A 152 -13.35 -1.56 -2.38
N PHE A 153 -14.49 -1.37 -3.06
CA PHE A 153 -15.72 -2.10 -2.76
C PHE A 153 -15.72 -3.49 -3.42
N VAL A 154 -15.70 -3.56 -4.76
CA VAL A 154 -15.66 -4.82 -5.52
C VAL A 154 -14.42 -4.85 -6.39
N PHE A 155 -13.62 -5.89 -6.21
CA PHE A 155 -12.43 -6.20 -7.01
C PHE A 155 -12.74 -7.26 -8.07
N VAL A 156 -11.75 -7.58 -8.90
CA VAL A 156 -11.81 -8.78 -9.75
C VAL A 156 -11.58 -10.01 -8.88
N GLY A 157 -12.64 -10.80 -8.64
CA GLY A 157 -12.61 -12.04 -7.89
C GLY A 157 -12.70 -11.92 -6.35
N ASP A 158 -12.80 -10.71 -5.80
CA ASP A 158 -12.90 -10.47 -4.35
C ASP A 158 -13.66 -9.16 -4.04
N VAL A 159 -13.81 -8.81 -2.76
CA VAL A 159 -14.36 -7.53 -2.27
C VAL A 159 -13.44 -6.89 -1.23
N GLY A 160 -13.67 -5.61 -0.95
CA GLY A 160 -12.94 -4.88 0.08
C GLY A 160 -13.00 -5.52 1.46
N ARG A 161 -11.87 -5.54 2.16
CA ARG A 161 -11.86 -5.96 3.57
C ARG A 161 -12.58 -4.92 4.46
N PRO A 162 -13.43 -5.34 5.43
CA PRO A 162 -14.19 -4.42 6.29
C PRO A 162 -13.54 -4.11 7.65
N ASP A 163 -12.37 -4.66 7.94
CA ASP A 163 -11.76 -4.65 9.28
C ASP A 163 -10.68 -3.56 9.49
N LEU A 164 -10.30 -2.79 8.46
CA LEU A 164 -9.20 -1.80 8.55
C LEU A 164 -9.43 -0.72 9.62
N LEU A 165 -10.68 -0.34 9.86
CA LEU A 165 -11.02 0.63 10.89
C LEU A 165 -10.65 0.13 12.30
N GLU A 166 -10.79 -1.18 12.52
CA GLU A 166 -10.42 -1.83 13.77
C GLU A 166 -8.91 -2.12 13.81
N THR A 167 -8.39 -2.76 12.76
CA THR A 167 -7.02 -3.31 12.76
C THR A 167 -5.94 -2.29 12.49
N ALA A 168 -6.28 -1.15 11.87
CA ALA A 168 -5.34 -0.04 11.62
C ALA A 168 -5.78 1.28 12.27
N ALA A 169 -7.07 1.64 12.24
CA ALA A 169 -7.51 2.94 12.78
C ALA A 169 -7.86 2.92 14.28
N GLY A 170 -7.78 1.77 14.95
CA GLY A 170 -7.94 1.64 16.41
C GLY A 170 -9.39 1.71 16.91
N GLN A 171 -10.38 1.57 16.03
CA GLN A 171 -11.80 1.54 16.41
C GLN A 171 -12.22 0.12 16.81
N ALA A 172 -12.15 -0.22 18.10
CA ALA A 172 -12.49 -1.55 18.57
C ALA A 172 -13.98 -1.91 18.34
N GLY A 173 -14.25 -3.12 17.82
CA GLY A 173 -15.59 -3.69 17.70
C GLY A 173 -16.41 -3.15 16.51
N VAL A 174 -15.75 -2.67 15.46
CA VAL A 174 -16.44 -2.12 14.27
C VAL A 174 -16.42 -3.07 13.08
N LYS A 175 -15.52 -4.08 13.05
CA LYS A 175 -15.36 -4.96 11.87
C LYS A 175 -16.63 -5.74 11.51
N GLU A 176 -17.38 -6.24 12.49
CA GLU A 176 -18.64 -6.97 12.24
C GLU A 176 -19.69 -6.04 11.64
N LYS A 177 -19.83 -4.82 12.17
CA LYS A 177 -20.77 -3.82 11.63
C LYS A 177 -20.38 -3.41 10.22
N SER A 178 -19.09 -3.22 9.95
CA SER A 178 -18.58 -2.92 8.61
C SER A 178 -18.85 -4.07 7.63
N ALA A 179 -18.70 -5.33 8.06
CA ALA A 179 -19.05 -6.50 7.25
C ALA A 179 -20.55 -6.56 6.94
N GLN A 180 -21.42 -6.23 7.90
CA GLN A 180 -22.88 -6.13 7.66
C GLN A 180 -23.24 -5.00 6.67
N LEU A 181 -22.53 -3.86 6.73
CA LEU A 181 -22.70 -2.79 5.75
C LEU A 181 -22.25 -3.24 4.35
N LEU A 182 -21.10 -3.91 4.26
CA LEU A 182 -20.58 -4.46 3.01
C LEU A 182 -21.56 -5.46 2.39
N TYR A 183 -22.16 -6.33 3.20
CA TYR A 183 -23.20 -7.27 2.77
C TYR A 183 -24.37 -6.54 2.07
N ARG A 184 -24.87 -5.45 2.66
CA ARG A 184 -25.96 -4.64 2.08
C ARG A 184 -25.53 -3.98 0.76
N SER A 185 -24.30 -3.45 0.71
CA SER A 185 -23.72 -2.89 -0.51
C SER A 185 -23.62 -3.93 -1.64
N ILE A 186 -23.27 -5.18 -1.32
CA ILE A 186 -23.22 -6.29 -2.29
C ILE A 186 -24.61 -6.60 -2.86
N HIS A 187 -25.68 -6.52 -2.08
CA HIS A 187 -27.04 -6.71 -2.61
C HIS A 187 -27.44 -5.62 -3.60
N ARG A 188 -27.10 -4.35 -3.33
CA ARG A 188 -27.27 -3.26 -4.30
C ARG A 188 -26.46 -3.52 -5.58
N PHE A 189 -25.22 -4.01 -5.43
CA PHE A 189 -24.40 -4.40 -6.58
C PHE A 189 -25.02 -5.53 -7.41
N LYS A 190 -25.69 -6.50 -6.77
CA LYS A 190 -26.38 -7.60 -7.44
C LYS A 190 -27.55 -7.12 -8.33
N GLU A 191 -28.07 -5.92 -8.10
CA GLU A 191 -29.14 -5.30 -8.90
C GLU A 191 -28.63 -4.56 -10.14
N LEU A 192 -27.32 -4.26 -10.22
CA LEU A 192 -26.73 -3.53 -11.34
C LEU A 192 -26.73 -4.34 -12.65
N PRO A 193 -26.79 -3.71 -13.83
CA PRO A 193 -26.77 -4.43 -15.11
C PRO A 193 -25.49 -5.24 -15.32
N ASP A 194 -25.62 -6.47 -15.82
CA ASP A 194 -24.51 -7.42 -15.99
C ASP A 194 -23.41 -6.94 -16.97
N TYR A 195 -23.76 -6.05 -17.91
CA TYR A 195 -22.83 -5.53 -18.91
C TYR A 195 -21.87 -4.48 -18.37
N LEU A 196 -22.11 -3.92 -17.17
CA LEU A 196 -21.27 -2.86 -16.62
C LEU A 196 -19.85 -3.35 -16.40
N GLN A 197 -18.89 -2.60 -16.93
CA GLN A 197 -17.48 -2.82 -16.64
C GLN A 197 -17.15 -2.44 -15.19
N LEU A 198 -16.22 -3.16 -14.58
CA LEU A 198 -15.72 -2.89 -13.24
C LEU A 198 -14.27 -2.41 -13.30
N TRP A 199 -14.05 -1.26 -12.68
CA TRP A 199 -12.79 -0.54 -12.63
C TRP A 199 -12.38 -0.36 -11.15
N PRO A 200 -11.73 -1.37 -10.56
CA PRO A 200 -11.38 -1.37 -9.13
C PRO A 200 -10.19 -0.47 -8.79
N GLY A 201 -10.14 0.02 -7.55
CA GLY A 201 -9.01 0.78 -7.02
C GLY A 201 -7.72 -0.04 -6.87
N HIS A 202 -7.84 -1.37 -6.74
CA HIS A 202 -6.71 -2.27 -6.56
C HIS A 202 -6.81 -3.58 -7.37
N GLY A 203 -5.65 -4.23 -7.56
CA GLY A 203 -5.51 -5.56 -8.16
C GLY A 203 -4.60 -6.50 -7.36
N ALA A 204 -4.17 -7.60 -8.00
CA ALA A 204 -3.34 -8.62 -7.37
C ALA A 204 -2.08 -8.04 -6.67
N GLY A 205 -1.94 -8.35 -5.39
CA GLY A 205 -0.81 -7.95 -4.55
C GLY A 205 -1.13 -6.87 -3.50
N SER A 206 -2.30 -6.21 -3.59
CA SER A 206 -2.72 -5.24 -2.57
C SER A 206 -3.10 -5.91 -1.24
N ALA A 207 -2.86 -5.21 -0.13
CA ALA A 207 -3.27 -5.61 1.22
C ALA A 207 -4.71 -5.19 1.58
N CYS A 208 -5.41 -4.48 0.68
CA CYS A 208 -6.80 -4.04 0.84
C CYS A 208 -7.85 -5.14 0.60
N GLY A 209 -7.44 -6.32 0.15
CA GLY A 209 -8.30 -7.51 0.09
C GLY A 209 -7.50 -8.81 0.16
N LYS A 210 -8.20 -9.95 0.10
CA LYS A 210 -7.65 -11.26 0.44
C LYS A 210 -6.99 -11.96 -0.74
N ALA A 211 -7.63 -11.93 -1.91
CA ALA A 211 -7.21 -12.68 -3.08
C ALA A 211 -7.58 -11.98 -4.40
N LEU A 212 -7.13 -10.74 -4.59
CA LEU A 212 -7.43 -9.97 -5.79
C LEU A 212 -6.86 -10.62 -7.06
N GLY A 213 -7.65 -10.62 -8.13
CA GLY A 213 -7.27 -11.13 -9.44
C GLY A 213 -6.16 -10.31 -10.11
N ALA A 214 -5.31 -10.99 -10.89
CA ALA A 214 -4.28 -10.35 -11.71
C ALA A 214 -4.82 -9.78 -13.04
N VAL A 215 -6.09 -10.09 -13.35
CA VAL A 215 -6.83 -9.48 -14.47
C VAL A 215 -7.26 -8.08 -14.03
N PRO A 216 -6.98 -7.02 -14.81
CA PRO A 216 -7.11 -5.64 -14.33
C PRO A 216 -8.55 -5.14 -14.18
N GLN A 217 -9.51 -5.76 -14.88
CA GLN A 217 -10.90 -5.32 -14.97
C GLN A 217 -11.82 -6.52 -15.16
N SER A 218 -13.09 -6.37 -14.80
CA SER A 218 -14.12 -7.40 -14.95
C SER A 218 -15.46 -6.78 -15.37
N THR A 219 -16.55 -7.53 -15.25
CA THR A 219 -17.92 -7.01 -15.38
C THR A 219 -18.77 -7.43 -14.19
N VAL A 220 -19.82 -6.65 -13.92
CA VAL A 220 -20.83 -6.99 -12.90
C VAL A 220 -21.36 -8.40 -13.11
N GLY A 221 -21.69 -8.79 -14.34
CA GLY A 221 -22.22 -10.12 -14.65
C GLY A 221 -21.22 -11.26 -14.40
N TYR A 222 -19.93 -11.03 -14.62
CA TYR A 222 -18.90 -12.03 -14.32
C TYR A 222 -18.72 -12.18 -12.80
N GLU A 223 -18.60 -11.08 -12.07
CA GLU A 223 -18.42 -11.11 -10.61
C GLU A 223 -19.64 -11.72 -9.90
N LYS A 224 -20.88 -11.41 -10.32
CA LYS A 224 -22.09 -12.08 -9.79
C LYS A 224 -22.04 -13.60 -9.88
N ARG A 225 -21.39 -14.15 -10.92
CA ARG A 225 -21.35 -15.58 -11.19
C ARG A 225 -20.19 -16.29 -10.52
N PHE A 226 -19.04 -15.63 -10.37
CA PHE A 226 -17.78 -16.29 -10.05
C PHE A 226 -17.02 -15.69 -8.86
N ASN A 227 -17.42 -14.51 -8.37
CA ASN A 227 -16.80 -13.91 -7.18
C ASN A 227 -17.30 -14.63 -5.92
N VAL A 228 -16.37 -15.26 -5.19
CA VAL A 228 -16.69 -16.10 -4.02
C VAL A 228 -17.33 -15.27 -2.90
N ALA A 229 -16.83 -14.06 -2.64
CA ALA A 229 -17.37 -13.20 -1.59
C ALA A 229 -18.81 -12.75 -1.92
N ILE A 230 -19.11 -12.47 -3.19
CA ILE A 230 -20.47 -12.14 -3.64
C ILE A 230 -21.41 -13.36 -3.53
N ALA A 231 -20.91 -14.56 -3.79
CA ALA A 231 -21.66 -15.80 -3.62
C ALA A 231 -21.98 -16.10 -2.15
N ASP A 232 -21.04 -15.83 -1.23
CA ASP A 232 -21.24 -15.96 0.21
C ASP A 232 -22.27 -14.96 0.76
N ALA A 233 -22.41 -13.78 0.14
CA ALA A 233 -23.41 -12.77 0.46
C ALA A 233 -24.87 -13.18 0.11
N ASN A 234 -25.16 -14.48 -0.02
CA ASN A 234 -26.53 -15.01 -0.01
C ASN A 234 -27.04 -15.28 1.42
N ASP A 235 -26.13 -15.39 2.38
CA ASP A 235 -26.42 -15.54 3.82
C ASP A 235 -25.55 -14.53 4.58
N GLU A 236 -26.16 -13.64 5.37
CA GLU A 236 -25.43 -12.58 6.08
C GLU A 236 -24.46 -13.14 7.12
N GLY A 237 -24.85 -14.17 7.87
CA GLY A 237 -24.00 -14.79 8.88
C GLY A 237 -22.77 -15.45 8.26
N LYS A 238 -22.99 -16.25 7.20
CA LYS A 238 -21.91 -16.88 6.43
C LYS A 238 -20.97 -15.84 5.83
N PHE A 239 -21.51 -14.76 5.27
CA PHE A 239 -20.71 -13.69 4.68
C PHE A 239 -19.84 -12.98 5.71
N VAL A 240 -20.41 -12.58 6.86
CA VAL A 240 -19.67 -11.90 7.93
C VAL A 240 -18.55 -12.79 8.46
N GLU A 241 -18.83 -14.08 8.66
CA GLU A 241 -17.80 -15.06 9.07
C GLU A 241 -16.69 -15.17 8.02
N SER A 242 -17.05 -15.38 6.75
CA SER A 242 -16.07 -15.64 5.69
C SER A 242 -15.20 -14.43 5.33
N ILE A 243 -15.78 -13.22 5.35
CA ILE A 243 -15.07 -11.98 5.02
C ILE A 243 -14.13 -11.53 6.13
N LEU A 244 -14.43 -11.84 7.39
CA LEU A 244 -13.54 -11.52 8.52
C LEU A 244 -12.46 -12.59 8.73
N TYR A 245 -12.69 -13.82 8.26
CA TYR A 245 -11.75 -14.91 8.41
C TYR A 245 -10.53 -14.82 7.49
N GLY A 246 -9.34 -14.95 8.08
CA GLY A 246 -8.07 -15.00 7.35
C GLY A 246 -7.70 -13.70 6.65
N GLN A 247 -8.15 -12.56 7.20
CA GLN A 247 -7.70 -11.25 6.73
C GLN A 247 -6.24 -11.03 7.16
N PRO A 248 -5.35 -10.63 6.23
CA PRO A 248 -3.96 -10.39 6.56
C PRO A 248 -3.86 -9.17 7.48
N GLU A 249 -2.97 -9.19 8.46
CA GLU A 249 -2.70 -8.00 9.26
C GLU A 249 -2.23 -6.83 8.38
N PRO A 250 -2.86 -5.64 8.45
CA PRO A 250 -2.42 -4.51 7.65
C PRO A 250 -1.08 -3.98 8.16
N PRO A 251 -0.25 -3.40 7.29
CA PRO A 251 0.92 -2.63 7.72
C PRO A 251 0.51 -1.49 8.65
N LEU A 252 1.30 -1.23 9.70
CA LEU A 252 0.95 -0.21 10.70
C LEU A 252 0.87 1.21 10.13
N TYR A 253 1.60 1.49 9.04
CA TYR A 253 1.56 2.79 8.38
C TYR A 253 0.19 3.09 7.75
N PHE A 254 -0.69 2.11 7.59
CA PHE A 254 -2.04 2.33 7.05
C PHE A 254 -2.86 3.28 7.93
N ALA A 255 -2.68 3.17 9.25
CA ALA A 255 -3.30 4.06 10.23
C ALA A 255 -2.94 5.53 9.97
N ARG A 256 -1.68 5.78 9.59
CA ARG A 256 -1.19 7.10 9.25
C ARG A 256 -1.79 7.59 7.93
N MET A 257 -1.82 6.76 6.88
CA MET A 257 -2.39 7.17 5.58
C MET A 257 -3.86 7.56 5.71
N LYS A 258 -4.66 6.78 6.45
CA LYS A 258 -6.07 7.14 6.72
C LYS A 258 -6.21 8.51 7.37
N ARG A 259 -5.37 8.81 8.38
CA ARG A 259 -5.37 10.12 9.05
C ARG A 259 -4.94 11.22 8.09
N GLU A 260 -3.83 11.04 7.37
CA GLU A 260 -3.28 12.06 6.48
C GLU A 260 -4.18 12.34 5.28
N ASN A 261 -4.80 11.33 4.67
CA ASN A 261 -5.77 11.51 3.59
C ASN A 261 -7.04 12.22 4.07
N ARG A 262 -7.54 11.89 5.28
CA ARG A 262 -8.66 12.59 5.90
C ARG A 262 -8.33 14.03 6.24
N ASP A 263 -7.17 14.28 6.83
CA ASP A 263 -6.76 15.58 7.37
C ASP A 263 -6.12 16.49 6.33
N GLY A 264 -5.79 15.93 5.15
CA GLY A 264 -5.19 16.59 4.01
C GLY A 264 -3.70 16.31 3.94
N PRO A 265 -3.24 15.48 2.98
CA PRO A 265 -1.82 15.20 2.82
C PRO A 265 -1.02 16.50 2.66
N ALA A 266 0.22 16.51 3.16
CA ALA A 266 1.10 17.65 2.93
C ALA A 266 1.33 17.83 1.42
N LEU A 267 1.32 19.07 0.95
CA LEU A 267 1.62 19.38 -0.44
C LEU A 267 3.11 19.14 -0.71
N LEU A 268 3.40 18.39 -1.77
CA LEU A 268 4.76 18.18 -2.27
C LEU A 268 5.22 19.39 -3.07
N GLY A 269 4.35 19.93 -3.92
CA GLY A 269 4.71 20.91 -4.95
C GLY A 269 5.51 20.27 -6.09
N THR A 270 6.74 19.89 -5.79
CA THR A 270 7.65 19.18 -6.71
C THR A 270 8.18 17.90 -6.07
N LEU A 271 8.51 16.92 -6.90
CA LEU A 271 9.15 15.69 -6.41
C LEU A 271 10.49 16.02 -5.72
N PRO A 272 10.83 15.35 -4.60
CA PRO A 272 12.14 15.46 -3.99
C PRO A 272 13.29 15.14 -4.95
N GLU A 273 14.34 15.96 -4.94
CA GLU A 273 15.54 15.80 -5.76
C GLU A 273 16.77 15.49 -4.89
N PRO A 274 16.96 14.22 -4.47
CA PRO A 274 18.07 13.86 -3.60
C PRO A 274 19.42 14.08 -4.29
N SER A 275 20.38 14.64 -3.55
CA SER A 275 21.72 14.91 -4.09
C SER A 275 22.62 13.66 -4.09
N PRO A 276 23.48 13.48 -5.11
CA PRO A 276 24.47 12.40 -5.09
C PRO A 276 25.50 12.62 -3.97
N LEU A 277 25.85 11.53 -3.30
CA LEU A 277 26.80 11.51 -2.20
C LEU A 277 28.10 10.81 -2.60
N ASN A 278 29.21 11.36 -2.11
CA ASN A 278 30.52 10.74 -2.18
C ASN A 278 30.85 9.97 -0.88
N ALA A 279 31.96 9.23 -0.91
CA ALA A 279 32.46 8.43 0.20
C ALA A 279 32.65 9.22 1.53
N GLU A 280 33.09 10.47 1.48
CA GLU A 280 33.30 11.29 2.69
C GLU A 280 31.96 11.70 3.32
N GLN A 281 30.95 11.98 2.49
CA GLN A 281 29.61 12.28 2.96
C GLN A 281 28.98 11.04 3.60
N LEU A 282 29.12 9.85 2.98
CA LEU A 282 28.65 8.59 3.57
C LEU A 282 29.23 8.33 4.96
N LYS A 283 30.52 8.60 5.15
CA LYS A 283 31.18 8.44 6.46
C LYS A 283 30.55 9.28 7.57
N LYS A 284 30.03 10.46 7.24
CA LYS A 284 29.33 11.33 8.19
C LYS A 284 27.92 10.83 8.51
N LEU A 285 27.27 10.12 7.58
CA LEU A 285 25.89 9.63 7.75
C LEU A 285 25.77 8.51 8.77
N VAL A 286 26.72 7.58 8.82
CA VAL A 286 26.65 6.37 9.68
C VAL A 286 26.52 6.73 11.17
N SER A 287 27.00 7.91 11.57
CA SER A 287 26.92 8.41 12.95
C SER A 287 25.65 9.19 13.29
N ARG A 288 24.79 9.48 12.29
CA ARG A 288 23.58 10.29 12.47
C ARG A 288 22.35 9.41 12.63
N ASP A 289 21.31 9.99 13.21
CA ASP A 289 20.00 9.35 13.26
C ASP A 289 19.26 9.62 11.93
N VAL A 290 19.47 8.71 10.98
CA VAL A 290 18.94 8.79 9.61
C VAL A 290 18.50 7.41 9.14
N ALA A 291 17.59 7.37 8.17
CA ALA A 291 17.23 6.14 7.47
C ALA A 291 18.16 5.96 6.26
N ILE A 292 18.79 4.79 6.15
CA ILE A 292 19.57 4.42 4.97
C ILE A 292 18.89 3.20 4.36
N LEU A 293 18.30 3.36 3.18
CA LEU A 293 17.63 2.28 2.44
C LEU A 293 18.60 1.74 1.39
N ASP A 294 19.07 0.51 1.59
CA ASP A 294 19.95 -0.18 0.64
C ASP A 294 19.13 -1.04 -0.32
N THR A 295 19.14 -0.67 -1.61
CA THR A 295 18.33 -1.30 -2.64
C THR A 295 19.06 -2.39 -3.41
N ARG A 296 20.31 -2.71 -3.05
CA ARG A 296 21.13 -3.72 -3.75
C ARG A 296 20.56 -5.13 -3.54
N PRO A 297 21.02 -6.14 -4.30
CA PRO A 297 20.69 -7.53 -4.03
C PRO A 297 21.18 -8.00 -2.65
N TRP A 298 20.45 -8.92 -2.03
CA TRP A 298 20.78 -9.48 -0.71
C TRP A 298 22.22 -10.01 -0.63
N SER A 299 22.71 -10.65 -1.70
CA SER A 299 24.08 -11.18 -1.78
C SER A 299 25.17 -10.10 -1.68
N GLN A 300 24.89 -8.87 -2.12
CA GLN A 300 25.82 -7.75 -1.96
C GLN A 300 25.66 -7.09 -0.59
N TYR A 301 24.43 -6.99 -0.09
CA TYR A 301 24.11 -6.44 1.22
C TYR A 301 24.81 -7.22 2.35
N THR A 302 24.71 -8.55 2.34
CA THR A 302 25.31 -9.41 3.38
C THR A 302 26.83 -9.37 3.41
N GLN A 303 27.47 -9.20 2.25
CA GLN A 303 28.93 -9.11 2.13
C GLN A 303 29.49 -7.78 2.67
N GLY A 304 28.71 -6.70 2.60
CA GLY A 304 29.11 -5.38 3.06
C GLY A 304 28.05 -4.31 2.80
N HIS A 305 27.46 -3.76 3.85
CA HIS A 305 26.53 -2.63 3.81
C HIS A 305 26.92 -1.55 4.83
N LEU A 306 26.37 -0.33 4.70
CA LEU A 306 26.60 0.71 5.71
C LEU A 306 25.98 0.28 7.05
N PRO A 307 26.67 0.45 8.20
CA PRO A 307 26.08 0.12 9.49
C PRO A 307 24.73 0.83 9.69
N LYS A 308 23.77 0.11 10.28
CA LYS A 308 22.38 0.55 10.47
C LYS A 308 21.56 0.76 9.19
N ALA A 309 22.09 0.41 8.01
CA ALA A 309 21.26 0.38 6.81
C ALA A 309 20.12 -0.62 6.96
N LEU A 310 19.01 -0.32 6.32
CA LEU A 310 17.88 -1.21 6.14
C LEU A 310 18.02 -1.87 4.77
N PHE A 311 17.69 -3.14 4.67
CA PHE A 311 17.62 -3.84 3.39
C PHE A 311 16.24 -3.65 2.77
N ALA A 312 16.17 -2.84 1.72
CA ALA A 312 14.93 -2.49 1.03
C ALA A 312 15.17 -2.56 -0.49
N PRO A 313 15.19 -3.76 -1.10
CA PRO A 313 15.40 -3.89 -2.53
C PRO A 313 14.26 -3.20 -3.29
N LEU A 314 14.62 -2.45 -4.35
CA LEU A 314 13.68 -1.69 -5.18
C LEU A 314 12.85 -2.64 -6.06
N SER A 315 11.95 -3.35 -5.40
CA SER A 315 11.05 -4.41 -5.86
C SER A 315 9.60 -4.01 -5.54
N THR A 316 8.62 -4.89 -5.80
CA THR A 316 7.23 -4.64 -5.39
C THR A 316 7.04 -4.46 -3.90
N ALA A 317 7.93 -5.02 -3.06
CA ALA A 317 7.86 -4.86 -1.62
C ALA A 317 8.45 -3.53 -1.11
N PHE A 318 9.12 -2.75 -1.95
CA PHE A 318 9.88 -1.56 -1.51
C PHE A 318 9.03 -0.52 -0.76
N PRO A 319 7.86 -0.08 -1.26
CA PRO A 319 7.02 0.88 -0.54
C PRO A 319 6.57 0.33 0.82
N THR A 320 6.16 -0.93 0.87
CA THR A 320 5.72 -1.59 2.12
C THR A 320 6.85 -1.70 3.15
N ILE A 321 8.07 -2.05 2.72
CA ILE A 321 9.24 -2.11 3.60
C ILE A 321 9.54 -0.72 4.15
N ALA A 322 9.66 0.27 3.27
CA ALA A 322 10.00 1.64 3.66
C ALA A 322 8.94 2.23 4.59
N GLY A 323 7.67 2.15 4.21
CA GLY A 323 6.54 2.64 5.01
C GLY A 323 6.42 1.95 6.37
N SER A 324 6.86 0.69 6.50
CA SER A 324 6.83 -0.03 7.78
C SER A 324 8.05 0.24 8.67
N TYR A 325 9.21 0.57 8.09
CA TYR A 325 10.49 0.62 8.82
C TYR A 325 11.05 2.02 9.02
N VAL A 326 10.52 3.02 8.32
CA VAL A 326 10.97 4.41 8.39
C VAL A 326 9.84 5.27 8.92
N GLU A 327 10.12 5.99 10.00
CA GLU A 327 9.19 6.99 10.53
C GLU A 327 9.20 8.25 9.65
N PRO A 328 8.04 8.86 9.36
CA PRO A 328 7.99 10.12 8.63
C PRO A 328 8.75 11.23 9.39
N GLY A 329 9.39 12.13 8.64
CA GLY A 329 10.25 13.19 9.17
C GLY A 329 11.71 12.77 9.40
N VAL A 330 12.02 11.48 9.40
CA VAL A 330 13.42 11.00 9.46
C VAL A 330 14.09 11.23 8.10
N PRO A 331 15.27 11.87 8.03
CA PRO A 331 16.00 12.03 6.77
C PRO A 331 16.38 10.69 6.14
N ILE A 332 16.04 10.52 4.85
CA ILE A 332 16.24 9.29 4.09
C ILE A 332 17.40 9.45 3.12
N TYR A 333 18.27 8.44 3.11
CA TYR A 333 19.37 8.29 2.17
C TYR A 333 19.28 6.94 1.46
N LEU A 334 19.55 6.93 0.16
CA LEU A 334 19.41 5.74 -0.67
C LEU A 334 20.78 5.18 -1.07
N ILE A 335 20.97 3.86 -1.01
CA ILE A 335 21.99 3.17 -1.80
C ILE A 335 21.29 2.56 -3.00
N VAL A 336 21.39 3.22 -4.14
CA VAL A 336 20.56 2.93 -5.33
C VAL A 336 21.32 3.26 -6.62
N ASP A 337 21.00 2.54 -7.70
CA ASP A 337 21.45 2.93 -9.04
C ASP A 337 20.88 4.31 -9.40
N GLU A 338 21.73 5.20 -9.89
CA GLU A 338 21.38 6.57 -10.25
C GLU A 338 20.18 6.66 -11.21
N LYS A 339 20.05 5.71 -12.12
CA LYS A 339 18.93 5.64 -13.08
C LYS A 339 17.60 5.30 -12.42
N ARG A 340 17.62 4.77 -11.21
CA ARG A 340 16.44 4.33 -10.44
C ARG A 340 16.13 5.25 -9.26
N VAL A 341 16.85 6.35 -9.09
CA VAL A 341 16.60 7.33 -8.01
C VAL A 341 15.17 7.87 -8.10
N ARG A 342 14.72 8.29 -9.28
CA ARG A 342 13.36 8.81 -9.47
C ARG A 342 12.28 7.79 -9.13
N GLU A 343 12.52 6.53 -9.47
CA GLU A 343 11.61 5.42 -9.12
C GLU A 343 11.50 5.27 -7.60
N ALA A 344 12.63 5.25 -6.89
CA ALA A 344 12.63 5.17 -5.43
C ALA A 344 11.97 6.39 -4.76
N VAL A 345 12.18 7.60 -5.31
CA VAL A 345 11.52 8.81 -4.81
C VAL A 345 10.00 8.69 -4.90
N ILE A 346 9.48 8.29 -6.07
CA ILE A 346 8.04 8.13 -6.30
C ILE A 346 7.45 7.10 -5.32
N ASP A 347 8.07 5.93 -5.21
CA ASP A 347 7.62 4.88 -4.29
C ASP A 347 7.53 5.38 -2.82
N LEU A 348 8.48 6.21 -2.38
CA LEU A 348 8.55 6.70 -1.01
C LEU A 348 7.48 7.78 -0.72
N ILE A 349 7.27 8.72 -1.63
CA ILE A 349 6.26 9.77 -1.45
C ILE A 349 4.83 9.22 -1.49
N HIS A 350 4.62 8.11 -2.20
CA HIS A 350 3.33 7.41 -2.22
C HIS A 350 2.94 6.89 -0.84
N VAL A 351 3.92 6.47 -0.03
CA VAL A 351 3.72 6.05 1.36
C VAL A 351 4.10 7.16 2.35
N GLY A 352 4.08 8.44 1.96
CA GLY A 352 4.27 9.58 2.86
C GLY A 352 5.67 9.70 3.48
N LEU A 353 6.70 9.28 2.76
CA LEU A 353 8.09 9.42 3.17
C LEU A 353 8.78 10.49 2.30
N ASP A 354 8.62 11.75 2.70
CA ASP A 354 8.96 12.91 1.86
C ASP A 354 10.41 13.42 2.04
N GLU A 355 11.06 13.11 3.17
CA GLU A 355 12.39 13.62 3.56
C GLU A 355 13.56 12.91 2.86
N ILE A 356 13.56 12.86 1.52
CA ILE A 356 14.53 12.12 0.72
C ILE A 356 15.70 13.03 0.35
N VAL A 357 16.79 12.95 1.10
CA VAL A 357 17.86 13.96 1.11
C VAL A 357 18.98 13.67 0.11
N GLY A 358 19.39 12.40 -0.03
CA GLY A 358 20.54 12.07 -0.86
C GLY A 358 20.60 10.60 -1.28
N TYR A 359 21.42 10.31 -2.28
CA TYR A 359 21.67 8.94 -2.73
C TYR A 359 23.16 8.70 -2.96
N ALA A 360 23.59 7.45 -2.81
CA ALA A 360 24.89 6.99 -3.25
C ALA A 360 24.72 5.78 -4.15
N ARG A 361 25.55 5.70 -5.19
CA ARG A 361 25.59 4.51 -6.05
C ARG A 361 26.26 3.34 -5.31
N PRO A 362 25.96 2.09 -5.67
CA PRO A 362 26.64 0.92 -5.12
C PRO A 362 28.18 1.03 -5.16
N GLU A 363 28.74 1.62 -6.22
CA GLU A 363 30.20 1.80 -6.38
C GLU A 363 30.80 2.76 -5.34
N THR A 364 30.01 3.73 -4.86
CA THR A 364 30.45 4.65 -3.80
C THR A 364 30.79 3.91 -2.50
N LEU A 365 30.19 2.74 -2.25
CA LEU A 365 30.52 1.90 -1.09
C LEU A 365 31.94 1.32 -1.17
N ILE A 366 32.43 1.02 -2.38
CA ILE A 366 33.80 0.55 -2.60
C ILE A 366 34.79 1.67 -2.25
N GLU A 367 34.51 2.89 -2.70
CA GLU A 367 35.32 4.07 -2.37
C GLU A 367 35.27 4.40 -0.88
N TYR A 368 34.10 4.33 -0.28
CA TYR A 368 33.90 4.47 1.17
C TYR A 368 34.78 3.50 1.95
N GLN A 369 34.82 2.22 1.58
CA GLN A 369 35.67 1.24 2.23
C GLN A 369 37.17 1.55 2.01
N LYS A 370 37.58 1.92 0.79
CA LYS A 370 38.97 2.31 0.49
C LYS A 370 39.45 3.50 1.31
N LYS A 371 38.54 4.41 1.68
CA LYS A 371 38.82 5.58 2.53
C LYS A 371 38.67 5.31 4.03
N GLY A 372 38.72 4.03 4.42
CA GLY A 372 38.67 3.59 5.82
C GLY A 372 37.26 3.62 6.43
N GLY A 373 36.22 3.64 5.61
CA GLY A 373 34.85 3.41 6.05
C GLY A 373 34.62 1.94 6.44
N THR A 374 33.85 1.72 7.52
CA THR A 374 33.49 0.38 7.98
C THR A 374 32.17 -0.07 7.35
N LEU A 375 32.16 -1.27 6.78
CA LEU A 375 30.94 -1.94 6.32
C LEU A 375 30.55 -3.02 7.34
N ALA A 376 29.27 -3.10 7.66
CA ALA A 376 28.67 -4.18 8.41
C ALA A 376 28.39 -5.38 7.48
N LYS A 377 28.24 -6.56 8.08
CA LYS A 377 27.88 -7.81 7.40
C LYS A 377 26.66 -8.39 8.11
N SER A 378 25.80 -9.05 7.33
CA SER A 378 24.62 -9.72 7.89
C SER A 378 24.80 -11.22 7.86
N ASN A 379 24.36 -11.87 8.93
CA ASN A 379 24.44 -13.33 9.03
C ASN A 379 23.27 -13.98 8.30
N TYR A 380 23.55 -15.05 7.58
CA TYR A 380 22.54 -15.91 7.01
C TYR A 380 22.99 -17.36 7.04
N MET A 381 22.03 -18.28 7.06
CA MET A 381 22.28 -19.70 6.89
C MET A 381 21.12 -20.35 6.15
N GLU A 382 21.38 -21.44 5.44
CA GLU A 382 20.31 -22.27 4.89
C GLU A 382 19.54 -22.95 6.02
N ILE A 383 18.21 -22.93 5.96
CA ILE A 383 17.36 -23.51 7.00
C ILE A 383 17.57 -25.02 7.19
N THR A 384 18.06 -25.71 6.15
CA THR A 384 18.42 -27.13 6.21
C THR A 384 19.64 -27.42 7.09
N LYS A 385 20.47 -26.41 7.37
CA LYS A 385 21.62 -26.50 8.27
C LYS A 385 21.28 -26.13 9.71
N LEU A 386 20.03 -25.76 9.98
CA LEU A 386 19.58 -25.48 11.34
C LEU A 386 19.50 -26.79 12.11
N ASN A 387 20.24 -26.89 13.22
CA ASN A 387 20.20 -28.04 14.11
C ASN A 387 18.83 -28.15 14.80
N ASP A 388 18.38 -29.37 15.07
CA ASP A 388 17.13 -29.59 15.83
C ASP A 388 17.31 -29.28 17.33
N ASP A 389 18.54 -29.34 17.86
CA ASP A 389 18.87 -29.07 19.26
C ASP A 389 19.18 -27.59 19.52
N LEU A 390 18.27 -26.70 19.13
CA LEU A 390 18.36 -25.28 19.52
C LEU A 390 18.02 -25.15 21.01
N THR A 391 18.91 -24.55 21.79
CA THR A 391 18.61 -24.25 23.20
C THR A 391 17.76 -22.97 23.26
N GLU A 392 16.57 -23.08 23.84
CA GLU A 392 15.70 -21.91 24.08
C GLU A 392 16.38 -20.85 24.95
N ALA A 393 17.35 -21.25 25.77
CA ALA A 393 18.15 -20.34 26.59
C ALA A 393 19.04 -19.40 25.75
N GLU A 394 19.52 -19.81 24.59
CA GLU A 394 20.49 -19.04 23.78
C GLU A 394 19.89 -18.48 22.49
N THR A 395 18.78 -19.06 22.01
CA THR A 395 18.22 -18.75 20.69
C THR A 395 16.71 -18.49 20.74
N LEU A 396 16.22 -17.65 19.83
CA LEU A 396 14.81 -17.46 19.57
C LEU A 396 14.54 -17.65 18.07
N LEU A 397 13.65 -18.57 17.73
CA LEU A 397 13.09 -18.67 16.38
C LEU A 397 12.03 -17.58 16.20
N LEU A 398 12.20 -16.75 15.18
CA LEU A 398 11.28 -15.67 14.88
C LEU A 398 10.68 -15.85 13.49
N ASP A 399 9.39 -16.17 13.46
CA ASP A 399 8.59 -16.19 12.24
C ASP A 399 8.09 -14.78 11.92
N VAL A 400 8.52 -14.24 10.78
CA VAL A 400 8.10 -12.90 10.33
C VAL A 400 7.02 -12.92 9.24
N ARG A 401 6.35 -14.07 9.07
CA ARG A 401 5.09 -14.17 8.32
C ARG A 401 3.95 -13.55 9.11
N ARG A 402 2.80 -13.38 8.45
CA ARG A 402 1.58 -12.89 9.10
C ARG A 402 1.03 -13.93 10.08
N ALA A 403 0.19 -13.49 11.01
CA ALA A 403 -0.44 -14.37 11.99
C ALA A 403 -1.22 -15.53 11.33
N ASP A 404 -1.97 -15.27 10.25
CA ASP A 404 -2.72 -16.31 9.51
C ASP A 404 -1.83 -17.42 8.95
N GLU A 405 -0.65 -17.04 8.43
CA GLU A 405 0.34 -18.00 7.92
C GLU A 405 1.00 -18.78 9.05
N PHE A 406 1.21 -18.15 10.20
CA PHE A 406 1.79 -18.77 11.38
C PHE A 406 0.82 -19.79 11.99
N ASP A 407 -0.43 -19.42 12.21
CA ASP A 407 -1.46 -20.28 12.80
C ASP A 407 -1.69 -21.55 11.97
N ALA A 408 -1.67 -21.43 10.63
CA ALA A 408 -1.77 -22.55 9.70
C ALA A 408 -0.61 -23.57 9.84
N GLY A 409 0.55 -23.12 10.31
CA GLY A 409 1.65 -23.95 10.76
C GLY A 409 3.00 -23.23 10.73
N HIS A 410 3.86 -23.54 11.71
CA HIS A 410 5.13 -22.86 11.97
C HIS A 410 6.20 -23.82 12.51
N LEU A 411 7.44 -23.35 12.62
CA LEU A 411 8.51 -24.10 13.28
C LEU A 411 8.21 -24.24 14.79
N PRO A 412 8.54 -25.36 15.45
CA PRO A 412 8.35 -25.52 16.88
C PRO A 412 9.01 -24.39 17.67
N ASP A 413 8.34 -23.94 18.73
CA ASP A 413 8.84 -22.95 19.71
C ASP A 413 9.18 -21.58 19.10
N ALA A 414 8.69 -21.29 17.89
CA ALA A 414 8.84 -20.00 17.24
C ALA A 414 7.88 -18.95 17.79
N GLY A 415 8.38 -17.73 18.02
CA GLY A 415 7.53 -16.55 18.19
C GLY A 415 7.11 -15.97 16.84
N ASN A 416 5.99 -15.27 16.79
CA ASN A 416 5.50 -14.61 15.57
C ASN A 416 5.40 -13.10 15.73
N ILE A 417 6.06 -12.37 14.83
CA ILE A 417 5.86 -10.94 14.63
C ILE A 417 5.97 -10.66 13.14
N ALA A 418 4.84 -10.35 12.49
CA ALA A 418 4.84 -10.04 11.06
C ALA A 418 5.84 -8.93 10.72
N HIS A 419 6.61 -9.09 9.64
CA HIS A 419 7.72 -8.16 9.36
C HIS A 419 7.25 -6.69 9.30
N THR A 420 6.07 -6.39 8.75
CA THR A 420 5.50 -5.04 8.66
C THR A 420 5.13 -4.41 10.02
N ARG A 421 5.08 -5.21 11.09
CA ARG A 421 4.80 -4.75 12.46
C ARG A 421 6.04 -4.79 13.35
N LEU A 422 7.15 -5.36 12.86
CA LEU A 422 8.34 -5.66 13.66
C LEU A 422 8.93 -4.43 14.37
N LEU A 423 8.93 -3.27 13.72
CA LEU A 423 9.45 -2.02 14.30
C LEU A 423 8.70 -1.64 15.60
N ALA A 424 7.38 -1.81 15.64
CA ALA A 424 6.57 -1.46 16.80
C ALA A 424 6.69 -2.47 17.96
N HIS A 425 7.23 -3.65 17.69
CA HIS A 425 7.33 -4.76 18.64
C HIS A 425 8.79 -5.12 18.99
N LEU A 426 9.75 -4.23 18.71
CA LEU A 426 11.16 -4.49 19.03
C LEU A 426 11.39 -4.69 20.52
N GLU A 427 10.61 -4.04 21.38
CA GLU A 427 10.72 -4.18 22.84
C GLU A 427 10.27 -5.55 23.36
N ASP A 428 9.43 -6.25 22.59
CA ASP A 428 8.93 -7.58 22.93
C ASP A 428 9.98 -8.67 22.64
N ILE A 429 11.09 -8.32 21.96
CA ILE A 429 12.11 -9.27 21.51
C ILE A 429 13.29 -9.29 22.50
N PRO A 430 13.71 -10.46 23.00
CA PRO A 430 14.85 -10.57 23.90
C PRO A 430 16.17 -10.20 23.21
N LYS A 431 16.91 -9.25 23.78
CA LYS A 431 18.21 -8.78 23.24
C LYS A 431 19.40 -9.67 23.57
N ASP A 432 19.26 -10.53 24.58
CA ASP A 432 20.28 -11.45 25.05
C ASP A 432 20.35 -12.77 24.26
N LYS A 433 19.35 -13.03 23.41
CA LYS A 433 19.28 -14.23 22.56
C LYS A 433 19.72 -13.96 21.12
N LYS A 434 20.22 -15.00 20.45
CA LYS A 434 20.43 -14.99 19.00
C LYS A 434 19.10 -15.25 18.29
N LEU A 435 18.74 -14.39 17.35
CA LEU A 435 17.49 -14.50 16.60
C LEU A 435 17.72 -15.30 15.32
N MET A 436 16.90 -16.33 15.12
CA MET A 436 16.89 -17.16 13.92
C MET A 436 15.63 -16.82 13.13
N VAL A 437 15.77 -15.96 12.13
CA VAL A 437 14.65 -15.25 11.50
C VAL A 437 14.25 -15.93 10.21
N TYR A 438 13.01 -16.37 10.09
CA TYR A 438 12.49 -17.02 8.87
C TYR A 438 11.15 -16.43 8.43
N CYS A 439 10.81 -16.68 7.17
CA CYS A 439 9.47 -16.47 6.65
C CYS A 439 9.11 -17.64 5.72
N GLU A 440 8.15 -17.46 4.80
CA GLU A 440 7.75 -18.55 3.90
C GLU A 440 8.89 -19.05 3.01
N THR A 441 9.53 -18.14 2.26
CA THR A 441 10.57 -18.48 1.25
C THR A 441 11.91 -17.77 1.47
N GLY A 442 12.02 -16.95 2.52
CA GLY A 442 13.23 -16.20 2.87
C GLY A 442 13.26 -14.72 2.45
N SER A 443 12.29 -14.21 1.68
CA SER A 443 12.30 -12.79 1.26
C SER A 443 12.06 -11.83 2.44
N ARG A 444 10.97 -12.03 3.20
CA ARG A 444 10.60 -11.14 4.33
C ARG A 444 11.59 -11.21 5.48
N SER A 445 12.17 -12.38 5.72
CA SER A 445 13.19 -12.54 6.76
C SER A 445 14.47 -11.77 6.48
N LYS A 446 14.81 -11.47 5.22
CA LYS A 446 15.95 -10.60 4.87
C LYS A 446 15.72 -9.17 5.33
N TYR A 447 14.53 -8.62 5.06
CA TYR A 447 14.15 -7.26 5.49
C TYR A 447 14.13 -7.16 7.01
N ALA A 448 13.48 -8.13 7.66
CA ALA A 448 13.40 -8.20 9.12
C ALA A 448 14.77 -8.33 9.78
N THR A 449 15.67 -9.16 9.23
CA THR A 449 17.04 -9.31 9.77
C THR A 449 17.79 -7.99 9.74
N ALA A 450 17.74 -7.25 8.62
CA ALA A 450 18.39 -5.94 8.53
C ALA A 450 17.81 -4.92 9.52
N LEU A 451 16.48 -4.93 9.74
CA LEU A 451 15.85 -4.10 10.77
C LEU A 451 16.34 -4.46 12.18
N LEU A 452 16.37 -5.75 12.52
CA LEU A 452 16.84 -6.24 13.81
C LEU A 452 18.31 -5.86 14.05
N GLU A 453 19.17 -6.05 13.05
CA GLU A 453 20.58 -5.66 13.12
C GLU A 453 20.76 -4.14 13.33
N ARG A 454 19.92 -3.30 12.69
CA ARG A 454 19.91 -1.85 12.91
C ARG A 454 19.67 -1.48 14.38
N TYR A 455 18.83 -2.24 15.09
CA TYR A 455 18.51 -2.04 16.50
C TYR A 455 19.38 -2.85 17.47
N GLY A 456 20.47 -3.45 16.96
CA GLY A 456 21.50 -4.10 17.77
C GLY A 456 21.21 -5.54 18.16
N PHE A 457 20.20 -6.17 17.56
CA PHE A 457 19.94 -7.60 17.77
C PHE A 457 20.96 -8.46 17.01
N ILE A 458 21.32 -9.61 17.59
CA ILE A 458 22.15 -10.62 16.92
C ILE A 458 21.22 -11.52 16.10
N ALA A 459 20.95 -11.13 14.86
CA ALA A 459 20.05 -11.87 13.98
C ALA A 459 20.80 -12.69 12.92
N THR A 460 20.26 -13.86 12.59
CA THR A 460 20.67 -14.71 11.47
C THR A 460 19.46 -15.04 10.62
N GLN A 461 19.52 -14.66 9.35
CA GLN A 461 18.47 -14.96 8.38
C GLN A 461 18.51 -16.45 7.99
N LEU A 462 17.35 -17.12 8.04
CA LEU A 462 17.17 -18.51 7.61
C LEU A 462 16.66 -18.54 6.16
N ASP A 463 17.55 -18.88 5.23
CA ASP A 463 17.25 -18.99 3.79
C ASP A 463 16.48 -20.28 3.47
N GLY A 464 15.56 -20.20 2.51
CA GLY A 464 14.60 -21.27 2.18
C GLY A 464 13.30 -21.21 2.99
N GLY A 465 13.35 -20.82 4.27
CA GLY A 465 12.16 -20.57 5.08
C GLY A 465 11.28 -21.79 5.36
N TYR A 466 10.05 -21.52 5.82
CA TYR A 466 9.06 -22.54 6.21
C TYR A 466 8.76 -23.53 5.08
N ALA A 467 8.69 -23.07 3.82
CA ALA A 467 8.39 -23.94 2.68
C ALA A 467 9.44 -25.05 2.52
N VAL A 468 10.73 -24.72 2.69
CA VAL A 468 11.82 -25.72 2.61
C VAL A 468 11.82 -26.63 3.84
N TRP A 469 11.57 -26.08 5.03
CA TRP A 469 11.44 -26.85 6.26
C TRP A 469 10.34 -27.93 6.17
N GLN A 470 9.16 -27.53 5.72
CA GLN A 470 8.01 -28.41 5.55
C GLN A 470 8.28 -29.48 4.48
N LYS A 471 8.87 -29.10 3.34
CA LYS A 471 9.22 -30.04 2.27
C LYS A 471 10.25 -31.08 2.71
N ALA A 472 11.12 -30.74 3.66
CA ALA A 472 12.08 -31.66 4.26
C ALA A 472 11.44 -32.63 5.28
N GLY A 473 10.13 -32.55 5.53
CA GLY A 473 9.43 -33.43 6.48
C GLY A 473 9.78 -33.19 7.94
N ARG A 474 10.33 -32.02 8.27
CA ARG A 474 10.67 -31.64 9.64
C ARG A 474 9.41 -31.29 10.44
N LYS A 475 9.50 -31.39 11.77
CA LYS A 475 8.39 -31.17 12.70
C LYS A 475 7.84 -29.74 12.56
N VAL A 476 6.52 -29.59 12.59
CA VAL A 476 5.82 -28.29 12.59
C VAL A 476 4.82 -28.24 13.74
N SER A 477 4.56 -27.04 14.25
CA SER A 477 3.51 -26.74 15.21
C SER A 477 2.36 -25.99 14.54
N ARG A 478 1.18 -25.98 15.17
CA ARG A 478 -0.02 -25.23 14.74
C ARG A 478 -0.68 -24.62 15.99
N SER A 479 -1.34 -23.49 15.82
CA SER A 479 -2.00 -22.74 16.89
C SER A 479 -3.51 -22.94 16.90
#